data_AF-A0A8E2EDQ5-F1
#
_entry.id   AF-A0A8E2EDQ5-F1
#
_cell.length_a   1.000
_cell.length_b   1.000
_cell.length_c   1.000
_cell.angle_alpha   90.00
_cell.angle_beta   90.00
_cell.angle_gamma   90.00
#
_symmetry.space_group_name_H-M   'P 1'
#
loop_
_entity.id
_entity.type
_entity.pdbx_description
1 polymer ?
#
loop_
_entity_poly.entity_id
_entity_poly.type
_entity_poly.pdbx_seq_one_letter_code
_entity_poly.pdbx_strand_id
1 'polypeptide(L)'
;MTTPDKEQQPSSLQNVHLGFRERLHHFTWAWFTFTMSTGGLATLLNETPHKFRGLDTIGTITFIFNVVLFLCLTSAITMRFILNPIAFYKSLHHPTESLFFPCFWLSISTILLGIQSYGVPSSGPWLPVTLRVLFWIYVASTFANAVIQYYILFTGQHLTVHSMTPSWILPVFPVMLSGTIASLIAADQPADQRLPIIVTGVTFQGLGMLVSMIMYPLYLGRLMGDGLPDIDLRPGMFISVGPPAFTSLALIGMANALPANYGFFATHPLAIEILQTMALFTACFLWALGLWFFCISVISCLGGFGKMAFHLTWWAFVFPNVGFTIATIQIGKQFQSQGILWVGSAMTVLVVVAWIFVFASLVRAVCRHKILWPGRDEDKDE
;
A
#
# COMPACT_ATOMS: atom_id res chain seq x y z
N MET A 1 -27.20 31.07 23.95
CA MET A 1 -26.08 31.58 23.14
C MET A 1 -24.82 31.41 23.94
N THR A 2 -24.19 30.24 23.81
CA THR A 2 -22.92 29.89 24.44
C THR A 2 -21.88 29.85 23.34
N THR A 3 -20.89 30.73 23.45
CA THR A 3 -19.69 30.77 22.62
C THR A 3 -18.96 29.42 22.68
N PRO A 4 -18.47 28.87 21.57
CA PRO A 4 -17.60 27.70 21.63
C PRO A 4 -16.21 28.12 22.11
N ASP A 5 -15.72 27.44 23.15
CA ASP A 5 -14.36 27.52 23.63
C ASP A 5 -13.39 27.28 22.47
N LYS A 6 -12.55 28.28 22.21
CA LYS A 6 -11.31 28.08 21.46
C LYS A 6 -10.46 27.14 22.28
N GLU A 7 -10.23 25.93 21.79
CA GLU A 7 -9.13 25.07 22.25
C GLU A 7 -7.86 25.93 22.35
N GLN A 8 -7.46 26.22 23.59
CA GLN A 8 -6.16 26.78 23.89
C GLN A 8 -5.12 25.73 23.53
N GLN A 9 -4.54 25.84 22.33
CA GLN A 9 -3.23 25.24 22.06
C GLN A 9 -2.29 25.70 23.17
N PRO A 10 -1.57 24.79 23.87
CA PRO A 10 -0.58 25.21 24.85
C PRO A 10 0.47 26.08 24.15
N SER A 11 0.46 27.37 24.49
CA SER A 11 1.26 28.44 23.91
C SER A 11 2.77 28.30 24.16
N SER A 12 3.22 27.21 24.77
CA SER A 12 4.62 26.95 25.14
C SER A 12 5.41 26.17 24.09
N LEU A 13 4.78 25.52 23.09
CA LEU A 13 5.48 24.69 22.10
C LEU A 13 5.86 25.42 20.79
N GLN A 14 5.39 26.65 20.57
CA GLN A 14 5.60 27.37 19.30
C GLN A 14 7.02 27.93 19.08
N ASN A 15 7.87 27.96 20.12
CA ASN A 15 9.21 28.58 20.07
C ASN A 15 10.38 27.60 20.28
N VAL A 16 10.17 26.29 20.29
CA VAL A 16 11.27 25.32 20.45
C VAL A 16 11.91 25.07 19.08
N HIS A 17 13.09 25.59 18.80
CA HIS A 17 13.85 25.17 17.62
C HIS A 17 14.42 23.77 17.84
N LEU A 18 13.68 22.73 17.43
CA LEU A 18 14.16 21.36 17.53
C LEU A 18 15.30 21.11 16.55
N GLY A 19 16.41 20.59 17.06
CA GLY A 19 17.54 20.14 16.26
C GLY A 19 17.16 18.93 15.39
N PHE A 20 17.95 18.64 14.35
CA PHE A 20 17.72 17.49 13.46
C PHE A 20 17.60 16.17 14.25
N ARG A 21 18.42 16.01 15.31
CA ARG A 21 18.40 14.85 16.19
C ARG A 21 17.08 14.69 16.93
N GLU A 22 16.52 15.78 17.43
CA GLU A 22 15.25 15.77 18.17
C GLU A 22 14.07 15.51 17.24
N ARG A 23 14.08 16.07 16.02
CA ARG A 23 13.07 15.74 14.99
C ARG A 23 13.08 14.26 14.61
N LEU A 24 14.26 13.65 14.58
CA LEU A 24 14.41 12.23 14.27
C LEU A 24 13.79 11.31 15.33
N HIS A 25 13.64 11.78 16.58
CA HIS A 25 12.91 11.03 17.59
C HIS A 25 11.44 10.82 17.20
N HIS A 26 10.86 11.75 16.45
CA HIS A 26 9.48 11.72 15.94
C HIS A 26 9.34 11.06 14.57
N PHE A 27 10.40 10.42 14.05
CA PHE A 27 10.34 9.74 12.76
C PHE A 27 9.70 8.35 12.90
N THR A 28 8.44 8.21 12.49
CA THR A 28 7.65 6.98 12.65
C THR A 28 7.69 6.06 11.42
N TRP A 29 7.18 4.83 11.57
CA TRP A 29 6.99 3.90 10.45
C TRP A 29 6.02 4.39 9.38
N ALA A 30 5.12 5.33 9.69
CA ALA A 30 4.16 5.87 8.74
C ALA A 30 4.82 6.63 7.59
N TRP A 31 6.08 7.07 7.73
CA TRP A 31 6.84 7.67 6.63
C TRP A 31 7.00 6.74 5.44
N PHE A 32 6.99 5.42 5.63
CA PHE A 32 7.04 4.45 4.54
C PHE A 32 5.77 4.41 3.69
N THR A 33 4.69 5.07 4.12
CA THR A 33 3.52 5.30 3.25
C THR A 33 3.86 6.16 2.03
N PHE A 34 4.88 7.03 2.15
CA PHE A 34 5.39 7.82 1.04
C PHE A 34 6.10 6.94 0.00
N THR A 35 7.01 6.07 0.43
CA THR A 35 7.76 5.17 -0.46
C THR A 35 6.86 4.14 -1.12
N MET A 36 5.97 3.49 -0.36
CA MET A 36 5.04 2.53 -0.97
C MET A 36 4.13 3.22 -2.02
N SER A 37 3.70 4.46 -1.78
CA SER A 37 2.88 5.22 -2.74
C SER A 37 3.66 5.62 -3.99
N THR A 38 4.91 6.05 -3.82
CA THR A 38 5.78 6.47 -4.94
C THR A 38 6.19 5.27 -5.79
N GLY A 39 6.52 4.13 -5.18
CA GLY A 39 6.76 2.88 -5.90
C GLY A 39 5.50 2.37 -6.60
N GLY A 40 4.35 2.43 -5.93
CA GLY A 40 3.06 2.09 -6.54
C GLY A 40 2.73 2.97 -7.76
N LEU A 41 3.00 4.28 -7.66
CA LEU A 41 2.85 5.19 -8.81
C LEU A 41 3.73 4.75 -9.98
N ALA A 42 5.00 4.40 -9.73
CA ALA A 42 5.87 3.88 -10.78
C ALA A 42 5.29 2.61 -11.45
N THR A 43 4.75 1.68 -10.67
CA THR A 43 4.06 0.49 -11.22
C THR A 43 2.84 0.88 -12.06
N LEU A 44 2.03 1.84 -11.60
CA LEU A 44 0.87 2.31 -12.36
C LEU A 44 1.25 2.94 -13.70
N LEU A 45 2.31 3.75 -13.73
CA LEU A 45 2.82 4.35 -14.98
C LEU A 45 3.30 3.28 -15.97
N ASN A 46 3.82 2.15 -15.48
CA ASN A 46 4.20 1.02 -16.33
C ASN A 46 2.98 0.31 -16.92
N GLU A 47 1.91 0.16 -16.13
CA GLU A 47 0.73 -0.63 -16.50
C GLU A 47 -0.32 0.13 -17.31
N THR A 48 -0.30 1.47 -17.24
CA THR A 48 -1.34 2.32 -17.82
C THR A 48 -1.45 2.16 -19.35
N PRO A 49 -2.67 2.10 -19.90
CA PRO A 49 -2.89 2.07 -21.33
C PRO A 49 -2.69 3.46 -21.95
N HIS A 50 -2.65 3.53 -23.28
CA HIS A 50 -2.51 4.78 -24.03
C HIS A 50 -1.21 5.54 -23.70
N LYS A 51 -0.09 4.82 -23.65
CA LYS A 51 1.22 5.40 -23.34
C LYS A 51 1.68 6.39 -24.41
N PHE A 52 2.34 7.46 -23.97
CA PHE A 52 3.10 8.38 -24.82
C PHE A 52 4.61 8.11 -24.68
N ARG A 53 5.41 8.56 -25.65
CA ARG A 53 6.83 8.22 -25.78
C ARG A 53 7.70 8.51 -24.53
N GLY A 54 7.33 9.49 -23.72
CA GLY A 54 8.08 9.88 -22.51
C GLY A 54 7.64 9.15 -21.23
N LEU A 55 6.56 8.37 -21.27
CA LEU A 55 5.95 7.82 -20.06
C LEU A 55 6.84 6.77 -19.39
N ASP A 56 7.48 5.90 -20.17
CA ASP A 56 8.38 4.88 -19.60
C ASP A 56 9.60 5.55 -18.95
N THR A 57 10.11 6.65 -19.51
CA THR A 57 11.19 7.45 -18.89
C THR A 57 10.72 8.08 -17.58
N ILE A 58 9.52 8.66 -17.52
CA ILE A 58 8.94 9.21 -16.28
C ILE A 58 8.77 8.09 -15.24
N GLY A 59 8.33 6.91 -15.67
CA GLY A 59 8.22 5.71 -14.85
C GLY A 59 9.56 5.30 -14.24
N THR A 60 10.63 5.21 -15.06
CA THR A 60 11.98 4.89 -14.60
C THR A 60 12.50 5.94 -13.62
N ILE A 61 12.31 7.23 -13.89
CA ILE A 61 12.71 8.31 -12.97
C ILE A 61 11.97 8.18 -11.64
N THR A 62 10.65 7.92 -11.68
CA THR A 62 9.82 7.73 -10.47
C THR A 62 10.29 6.51 -9.68
N PHE A 63 10.64 5.42 -10.35
CA PHE A 63 11.19 4.22 -9.73
C PHE A 63 12.55 4.48 -9.06
N ILE A 64 13.50 5.12 -9.75
CA ILE A 64 14.82 5.46 -9.18
C ILE A 64 14.64 6.41 -7.99
N PHE A 65 13.77 7.42 -8.13
CA PHE A 65 13.43 8.33 -7.04
C PHE A 65 12.88 7.56 -5.82
N ASN A 66 12.00 6.57 -6.03
CA ASN A 66 11.50 5.73 -4.95
C ASN A 66 12.60 4.93 -4.25
N VAL A 67 13.55 4.35 -4.99
CA VAL A 67 14.68 3.60 -4.40
C VAL A 67 15.54 4.53 -3.55
N VAL A 68 15.90 5.71 -4.05
CA VAL A 68 16.66 6.71 -3.29
C VAL A 68 15.91 7.14 -2.04
N LEU A 69 14.62 7.44 -2.18
CA LEU A 69 13.77 7.82 -1.07
C LEU A 69 13.70 6.72 0.00
N PHE A 70 13.51 5.46 -0.40
CA PHE A 70 13.48 4.32 0.51
C PHE A 70 14.79 4.16 1.29
N LEU A 71 15.94 4.33 0.63
CA LEU A 71 17.23 4.31 1.31
C LEU A 71 17.38 5.47 2.31
N CYS A 72 16.92 6.67 1.95
CA CYS A 72 16.93 7.82 2.86
C CYS A 72 16.05 7.60 4.10
N LEU A 73 14.80 7.14 3.93
CA LEU A 73 13.89 6.89 5.06
C LEU A 73 14.37 5.72 5.92
N THR A 74 14.93 4.67 5.31
CA THR A 74 15.54 3.55 6.04
C THR A 74 16.74 4.02 6.85
N SER A 75 17.57 4.90 6.29
CA SER A 75 18.71 5.50 7.02
C SER A 75 18.23 6.35 8.21
N ALA A 76 17.17 7.14 8.01
CA ALA A 76 16.58 7.97 9.06
C ALA A 76 16.02 7.12 10.23
N ILE A 77 15.19 6.12 9.94
CA ILE A 77 14.61 5.29 11.00
C ILE A 77 15.66 4.41 11.69
N THR A 78 16.66 3.94 10.95
CA THR A 78 17.81 3.22 11.53
C THR A 78 18.57 4.14 12.50
N MET A 79 18.77 5.40 12.11
CA MET A 79 19.42 6.39 12.97
C MET A 79 18.57 6.70 14.22
N ARG A 80 17.23 6.76 14.13
CA ARG A 80 16.34 6.85 15.32
C ARG A 80 16.64 5.73 16.32
N PHE A 81 16.78 4.49 15.85
CA PHE A 81 17.02 3.33 16.71
C PHE A 81 18.47 3.20 17.20
N ILE A 82 19.45 3.69 16.44
CA ILE A 82 20.84 3.77 16.95
C ILE A 82 20.93 4.78 18.09
N LEU A 83 20.25 5.92 17.97
CA LEU A 83 20.27 6.98 18.99
C LEU A 83 19.39 6.66 20.21
N ASN A 84 18.32 5.87 20.02
CA ASN A 84 17.46 5.37 21.09
C ASN A 84 17.04 3.91 20.82
N PRO A 85 17.85 2.92 21.25
CA PRO A 85 17.56 1.51 20.99
C PRO A 85 16.22 1.02 21.56
N ILE A 86 15.76 1.63 22.65
CA ILE A 86 14.48 1.29 23.27
C ILE A 86 13.30 1.71 22.38
N ALA A 87 13.47 2.75 21.54
CA ALA A 87 12.43 3.22 20.63
C ALA A 87 12.03 2.17 19.60
N PHE A 88 12.93 1.26 19.21
CA PHE A 88 12.57 0.17 18.29
C PHE A 88 11.48 -0.72 18.91
N TYR A 89 11.74 -1.23 20.13
CA TYR A 89 10.80 -2.08 20.83
C TYR A 89 9.49 -1.34 21.12
N LYS A 90 9.56 -0.09 21.58
CA LYS A 90 8.38 0.75 21.82
C LYS A 90 7.54 0.97 20.56
N SER A 91 8.18 1.30 19.43
CA SER A 91 7.47 1.54 18.17
C SER A 91 6.65 0.32 17.71
N LEU A 92 7.16 -0.90 17.94
CA LEU A 92 6.47 -2.14 17.57
C LEU A 92 5.35 -2.54 18.54
N HIS A 93 5.34 -2.00 19.76
CA HIS A 93 4.30 -2.27 20.76
C HIS A 93 3.31 -1.10 20.93
N HIS A 94 3.58 0.04 20.32
CA HIS A 94 2.70 1.21 20.35
C HIS A 94 1.43 0.94 19.52
N PRO A 95 0.22 1.16 20.06
CA PRO A 95 -1.03 0.73 19.42
C PRO A 95 -1.32 1.38 18.05
N THR A 96 -0.76 2.56 17.79
CA THR A 96 -0.95 3.29 16.51
C THR A 96 0.25 3.15 15.57
N GLU A 97 1.48 3.37 16.05
CA GLU A 97 2.70 3.34 15.24
C GLU A 97 3.01 1.91 14.73
N SER A 98 2.75 0.87 15.53
CA SER A 98 2.99 -0.53 15.14
C SER A 98 2.19 -0.92 13.89
N LEU A 99 0.97 -0.39 13.72
CA LEU A 99 0.13 -0.62 12.55
C LEU A 99 0.77 -0.13 11.24
N PHE A 100 1.76 0.77 11.31
CA PHE A 100 2.48 1.27 10.15
C PHE A 100 3.85 0.60 9.91
N PHE A 101 4.37 -0.24 10.82
CA PHE A 101 5.56 -1.07 10.53
C PHE A 101 5.43 -1.89 9.23
N PRO A 102 4.25 -2.46 8.91
CA PRO A 102 4.01 -3.12 7.62
C PRO A 102 4.26 -2.25 6.38
N CYS A 103 4.18 -0.92 6.47
CA CYS A 103 4.45 -0.02 5.34
C CYS A 103 5.91 -0.09 4.86
N PHE A 104 6.85 -0.45 5.74
CA PHE A 104 8.23 -0.76 5.36
C PHE A 104 8.27 -1.91 4.34
N TRP A 105 7.59 -3.02 4.66
CA TRP A 105 7.50 -4.18 3.78
C TRP A 105 6.72 -3.89 2.49
N LEU A 106 5.65 -3.10 2.56
CA LEU A 106 4.94 -2.63 1.35
C LEU A 106 5.85 -1.78 0.45
N SER A 107 6.77 -1.01 1.02
CA SER A 107 7.74 -0.26 0.22
C SER A 107 8.69 -1.20 -0.52
N ILE A 108 9.19 -2.25 0.16
CA ILE A 108 9.99 -3.30 -0.47
C ILE A 108 9.21 -3.98 -1.60
N SER A 109 7.94 -4.30 -1.41
CA SER A 109 7.13 -4.94 -2.47
C SER A 109 7.04 -4.07 -3.72
N THR A 110 6.82 -2.75 -3.56
CA THR A 110 6.79 -1.83 -4.71
C THR A 110 8.15 -1.68 -5.40
N ILE A 111 9.25 -1.81 -4.65
CA ILE A 111 10.59 -1.84 -5.25
C ILE A 111 10.78 -3.12 -6.06
N LEU A 112 10.36 -4.28 -5.57
CA LEU A 112 10.43 -5.54 -6.32
C LEU A 112 9.60 -5.47 -7.62
N LEU A 113 8.39 -4.90 -7.55
CA LEU A 113 7.57 -4.64 -8.74
C LEU A 113 8.28 -3.69 -9.71
N GLY A 114 8.90 -2.62 -9.21
CA GLY A 114 9.66 -1.69 -10.04
C GLY A 114 10.91 -2.30 -10.68
N ILE A 115 11.64 -3.17 -9.97
CA ILE A 115 12.78 -3.93 -10.52
C ILE A 115 12.29 -4.82 -11.67
N GLN A 116 11.14 -5.49 -11.51
CA GLN A 116 10.55 -6.30 -12.57
C GLN A 116 10.13 -5.44 -13.77
N SER A 117 9.43 -4.33 -13.56
CA SER A 117 8.91 -3.48 -14.65
C SER A 117 9.98 -2.66 -15.39
N TYR A 118 11.00 -2.16 -14.70
CA TYR A 118 11.98 -1.20 -15.25
C TYR A 118 13.40 -1.76 -15.29
N GLY A 119 13.75 -2.67 -14.38
CA GLY A 119 15.08 -3.26 -14.27
C GLY A 119 15.28 -4.45 -15.21
N VAL A 120 14.39 -5.44 -15.16
CA VAL A 120 14.49 -6.70 -15.94
C VAL A 120 14.63 -6.46 -17.44
N PRO A 121 13.81 -5.61 -18.09
CA PRO A 121 13.96 -5.36 -19.54
C PRO A 121 15.32 -4.76 -19.95
N SER A 122 16.03 -4.14 -19.00
CA SER A 122 17.32 -3.46 -19.23
C SER A 122 18.51 -4.21 -18.63
N SER A 123 18.31 -5.43 -18.10
CA SER A 123 19.31 -6.19 -17.36
C SER A 123 19.49 -7.59 -17.94
N GLY A 124 20.54 -8.29 -17.48
CA GLY A 124 20.81 -9.66 -17.92
C GLY A 124 19.94 -10.72 -17.23
N PRO A 125 20.05 -12.00 -17.65
CA PRO A 125 19.28 -13.13 -17.10
C PRO A 125 19.45 -13.37 -15.59
N TRP A 126 20.45 -12.74 -14.96
CA TRP A 126 20.68 -12.81 -13.52
C TRP A 126 19.55 -12.13 -12.72
N LEU A 127 18.92 -11.08 -13.26
CA LEU A 127 17.98 -10.26 -12.49
C LEU A 127 16.64 -10.99 -12.21
N PRO A 128 16.02 -11.70 -13.18
CA PRO A 128 14.89 -12.58 -12.89
C PRO A 128 15.22 -13.64 -11.82
N VAL A 129 16.44 -14.19 -11.82
CA VAL A 129 16.89 -15.15 -10.80
C VAL A 129 17.00 -14.48 -9.43
N THR A 130 17.56 -13.27 -9.36
CA THR A 130 17.59 -12.47 -8.13
C THR A 130 16.19 -12.17 -7.60
N LEU A 131 15.26 -11.76 -8.47
CA LEU A 131 13.87 -11.51 -8.10
C LEU A 131 13.17 -12.75 -7.53
N ARG A 132 13.45 -13.94 -8.08
CA ARG A 132 12.96 -15.20 -7.52
C ARG A 132 13.45 -15.42 -6.09
N VAL A 133 14.73 -15.18 -5.81
CA VAL A 133 15.28 -15.32 -4.45
C VAL A 133 14.66 -14.30 -3.51
N LEU A 134 14.58 -13.03 -3.94
CA LEU A 134 13.97 -11.95 -3.16
C LEU A 134 12.48 -12.19 -2.88
N PHE A 135 11.75 -12.81 -3.81
CA PHE A 135 10.35 -13.20 -3.62
C PHE A 135 10.19 -14.16 -2.44
N TRP A 136 11.00 -15.22 -2.36
CA TRP A 136 10.91 -16.18 -1.25
C TRP A 136 11.31 -15.58 0.10
N ILE A 137 12.33 -14.72 0.12
CA ILE A 137 12.71 -13.96 1.31
C ILE A 137 11.54 -13.07 1.75
N TYR A 138 10.97 -12.32 0.81
CA TYR A 138 9.83 -11.43 1.06
C TYR A 138 8.64 -12.19 1.64
N VAL A 139 8.25 -13.32 1.03
CA VAL A 139 7.15 -14.16 1.50
C VAL A 139 7.39 -14.63 2.94
N ALA A 140 8.57 -15.19 3.23
CA ALA A 140 8.89 -15.70 4.55
C ALA A 140 8.90 -14.58 5.61
N SER A 141 9.54 -13.44 5.30
CA SER A 141 9.64 -12.31 6.22
C SER A 141 8.29 -11.65 6.48
N THR A 142 7.45 -11.47 5.44
CA THR A 142 6.16 -10.81 5.60
C THR A 142 5.11 -11.70 6.26
N PHE A 143 5.16 -13.01 6.05
CA PHE A 143 4.32 -13.94 6.79
C PHE A 143 4.70 -13.97 8.28
N ALA A 144 6.00 -14.06 8.60
CA ALA A 144 6.47 -13.96 9.98
C ALA A 144 6.07 -12.62 10.62
N ASN A 145 6.23 -11.51 9.89
CA ASN A 145 5.79 -10.19 10.34
C ASN A 145 4.29 -10.16 10.66
N ALA A 146 3.43 -10.68 9.78
CA ALA A 146 2.00 -10.70 10.01
C ALA A 146 1.64 -11.47 11.29
N VAL A 147 2.22 -12.66 11.49
CA VAL A 147 2.00 -13.47 12.69
C VAL A 147 2.47 -12.75 13.95
N ILE A 148 3.68 -12.20 13.94
CA ILE A 148 4.27 -11.50 15.10
C ILE A 148 3.47 -10.24 15.43
N GLN A 149 3.12 -9.43 14.43
CA GLN A 149 2.36 -8.19 14.65
C GLN A 149 0.97 -8.47 15.22
N TYR A 150 0.23 -9.44 14.68
CA TYR A 150 -1.07 -9.79 15.29
C TYR A 150 -0.92 -10.36 16.69
N TYR A 151 0.12 -11.16 16.96
CA TYR A 151 0.40 -11.62 18.32
C TYR A 151 0.64 -10.45 19.29
N ILE A 152 1.42 -9.45 18.88
CA ILE A 152 1.65 -8.23 19.67
C ILE A 152 0.34 -7.46 19.88
N LEU A 153 -0.48 -7.29 18.85
CA LEU A 153 -1.77 -6.60 18.96
C LEU A 153 -2.77 -7.35 19.87
N PHE A 154 -2.71 -8.68 19.93
CA PHE A 154 -3.58 -9.48 20.80
C PHE A 154 -3.11 -9.51 22.26
N THR A 155 -1.82 -9.29 22.51
CA THR A 155 -1.23 -9.37 23.87
C THR A 155 -0.87 -8.00 24.47
N GLY A 156 -0.75 -6.97 23.64
CA GLY A 156 -0.41 -5.61 24.01
C GLY A 156 -1.61 -4.79 24.49
N GLN A 157 -1.49 -3.46 24.36
CA GLN A 157 -2.57 -2.54 24.75
C GLN A 157 -3.81 -2.76 23.88
N HIS A 158 -4.97 -2.86 24.54
CA HIS A 158 -6.22 -3.19 23.87
C HIS A 158 -6.68 -2.08 22.93
N LEU A 159 -6.73 -2.40 21.64
CA LEU A 159 -7.44 -1.62 20.65
C LEU A 159 -8.94 -1.89 20.76
N THR A 160 -9.75 -0.85 20.98
CA THR A 160 -11.21 -0.98 21.07
C THR A 160 -11.83 -0.96 19.68
N VAL A 161 -12.97 -1.64 19.51
CA VAL A 161 -13.68 -1.63 18.21
C VAL A 161 -14.10 -0.21 17.81
N HIS A 162 -14.32 0.68 18.78
CA HIS A 162 -14.64 2.10 18.52
C HIS A 162 -13.47 2.88 17.89
N SER A 163 -12.22 2.46 18.12
CA SER A 163 -11.03 3.02 17.47
C SER A 163 -10.61 2.25 16.21
N MET A 164 -11.44 1.32 15.74
CA MET A 164 -11.18 0.57 14.51
C MET A 164 -11.04 1.51 13.32
N THR A 165 -9.91 1.38 12.63
CA THR A 165 -9.66 2.05 11.35
C THR A 165 -9.15 1.03 10.34
N PRO A 166 -9.23 1.33 9.04
CA PRO A 166 -8.72 0.42 8.01
C PRO A 166 -7.23 0.08 8.12
N SER A 167 -6.44 0.84 8.88
CA SER A 167 -5.03 0.53 9.12
C SER A 167 -4.81 -0.80 9.88
N TRP A 168 -5.83 -1.33 10.56
CA TRP A 168 -5.75 -2.65 11.21
C TRP A 168 -5.59 -3.81 10.22
N ILE A 169 -5.79 -3.55 8.92
CA ILE A 169 -5.53 -4.50 7.83
C ILE A 169 -4.04 -4.49 7.45
N LEU A 170 -3.29 -3.41 7.74
CA LEU A 170 -1.89 -3.27 7.34
C LEU A 170 -0.99 -4.42 7.80
N PRO A 171 -1.12 -5.00 9.01
CA PRO A 171 -0.28 -6.13 9.42
C PRO A 171 -0.27 -7.34 8.48
N VAL A 172 -1.42 -7.70 7.87
CA VAL A 172 -1.48 -8.79 6.88
C VAL A 172 -1.20 -8.33 5.45
N PHE A 173 -1.25 -7.03 5.19
CA PHE A 173 -1.19 -6.48 3.83
C PHE A 173 0.13 -6.84 3.12
N PRO A 174 1.34 -6.77 3.72
CA PRO A 174 2.57 -7.15 3.04
C PRO A 174 2.58 -8.59 2.51
N VAL A 175 2.11 -9.56 3.31
CA VAL A 175 2.07 -10.96 2.87
C VAL A 175 1.06 -11.14 1.73
N MET A 176 -0.05 -10.38 1.74
CA MET A 176 -0.99 -10.31 0.62
C MET A 176 -0.31 -9.89 -0.70
N LEU A 177 0.57 -8.87 -0.66
CA LEU A 177 1.28 -8.37 -1.85
C LEU A 177 2.19 -9.42 -2.50
N SER A 178 2.49 -10.53 -1.82
CA SER A 178 3.17 -11.67 -2.45
C SER A 178 2.42 -12.15 -3.69
N GLY A 179 1.08 -12.14 -3.69
CA GLY A 179 0.30 -12.47 -4.88
C GLY A 179 0.47 -11.46 -6.01
N THR A 180 0.53 -10.17 -5.69
CA THR A 180 0.77 -9.11 -6.68
C THR A 180 2.18 -9.22 -7.26
N ILE A 181 3.21 -9.49 -6.43
CA ILE A 181 4.57 -9.74 -6.92
C ILE A 181 4.59 -10.99 -7.82
N ALA A 182 4.00 -12.09 -7.37
CA ALA A 182 3.90 -13.33 -8.15
C ALA A 182 3.26 -13.10 -9.52
N SER A 183 2.18 -12.31 -9.56
CA SER A 183 1.45 -11.98 -10.79
C SER A 183 2.31 -11.26 -11.84
N LEU A 184 3.36 -10.56 -11.41
CA LEU A 184 4.24 -9.79 -12.30
C LEU A 184 5.53 -10.55 -12.66
N ILE A 185 6.14 -11.27 -11.70
CA ILE A 185 7.44 -11.93 -11.92
C ILE A 185 7.31 -13.33 -12.54
N ALA A 186 6.16 -14.00 -12.38
CA ALA A 186 6.04 -15.44 -12.70
C ALA A 186 6.30 -15.76 -14.18
N ALA A 187 5.82 -14.91 -15.10
CA ALA A 187 5.97 -15.15 -16.55
C ALA A 187 7.43 -15.25 -17.01
N ASP A 188 8.34 -14.55 -16.34
CA ASP A 188 9.78 -14.54 -16.65
C ASP A 188 10.57 -15.66 -15.94
N GLN A 189 9.89 -16.48 -15.15
CA GLN A 189 10.51 -17.61 -14.47
C GLN A 189 10.41 -18.90 -15.29
N PRO A 190 11.42 -19.80 -15.21
CA PRO A 190 11.32 -21.17 -15.72
C PRO A 190 10.09 -21.89 -15.15
N ALA A 191 9.50 -22.80 -15.91
CA ALA A 191 8.20 -23.39 -15.57
C ALA A 191 8.19 -24.13 -14.21
N ASP A 192 9.31 -24.76 -13.83
CA ASP A 192 9.51 -25.43 -12.54
C ASP A 192 9.54 -24.49 -11.35
N GLN A 193 9.91 -23.23 -11.56
CA GLN A 193 9.95 -22.19 -10.53
C GLN A 193 8.70 -21.30 -10.57
N ARG A 194 8.12 -21.16 -11.76
CA ARG A 194 6.92 -20.37 -12.02
C ARG A 194 5.71 -20.89 -11.25
N LEU A 195 5.46 -22.20 -11.33
CA LEU A 195 4.28 -22.78 -10.70
C LEU A 195 4.29 -22.62 -9.16
N PRO A 196 5.39 -22.93 -8.44
CA PRO A 196 5.49 -22.65 -7.00
C PRO A 196 5.23 -21.18 -6.65
N ILE A 197 5.79 -20.23 -7.41
CA ILE A 197 5.57 -18.79 -7.19
C ILE A 197 4.08 -18.43 -7.33
N ILE A 198 3.40 -18.96 -8.36
CA ILE A 198 1.96 -18.74 -8.55
C ILE A 198 1.15 -19.34 -7.41
N VAL A 199 1.41 -20.59 -7.01
CA VAL A 199 0.69 -21.27 -5.92
C VAL A 199 0.86 -20.51 -4.60
N THR A 200 2.09 -20.12 -4.27
CA THR A 200 2.39 -19.29 -3.10
C THR A 200 1.70 -17.93 -3.19
N GLY A 201 1.71 -17.31 -4.37
CA GLY A 201 1.04 -16.04 -4.64
C GLY A 201 -0.47 -16.10 -4.38
N VAL A 202 -1.17 -17.10 -4.95
CA VAL A 202 -2.60 -17.32 -4.71
C VAL A 202 -2.89 -17.58 -3.24
N THR A 203 -2.06 -18.39 -2.58
CA THR A 203 -2.22 -18.74 -1.14
C THR A 203 -2.18 -17.50 -0.25
N PHE A 204 -1.14 -16.68 -0.40
CA PHE A 204 -0.95 -15.51 0.47
C PHE A 204 -1.81 -14.31 0.07
N GLN A 205 -2.16 -14.16 -1.22
CA GLN A 205 -3.19 -13.22 -1.64
C GLN A 205 -4.54 -13.57 -0.99
N GLY A 206 -4.90 -14.87 -0.99
CA GLY A 206 -6.10 -15.39 -0.34
C GLY A 206 -6.11 -15.10 1.16
N LEU A 207 -5.00 -15.38 1.86
CA LEU A 207 -4.86 -15.07 3.29
C LEU A 207 -5.17 -13.60 3.59
N GLY A 208 -4.52 -12.67 2.87
CA GLY A 208 -4.74 -11.24 3.07
C GLY A 208 -6.16 -10.78 2.78
N MET A 209 -6.77 -11.29 1.70
CA MET A 209 -8.15 -10.96 1.36
C MET A 209 -9.13 -11.49 2.40
N LEU A 210 -8.96 -12.73 2.87
CA LEU A 210 -9.83 -13.34 3.89
C LEU A 210 -9.75 -12.60 5.22
N VAL A 211 -8.54 -12.27 5.70
CA VAL A 211 -8.37 -11.45 6.91
C VAL A 211 -9.02 -10.07 6.73
N SER A 212 -8.88 -9.45 5.55
CA SER A 212 -9.53 -8.17 5.26
C SER A 212 -11.07 -8.28 5.31
N MET A 213 -11.64 -9.37 4.79
CA MET A 213 -13.09 -9.63 4.86
C MET A 213 -13.59 -9.79 6.29
N ILE A 214 -12.77 -10.33 7.21
CA ILE A 214 -13.10 -10.42 8.64
C ILE A 214 -13.05 -9.04 9.30
N MET A 215 -12.15 -8.16 8.86
CA MET A 215 -12.00 -6.80 9.40
C MET A 215 -13.07 -5.81 8.90
N TYR A 216 -13.63 -6.02 7.71
CA TYR A 216 -14.63 -5.09 7.15
C TYR A 216 -15.91 -4.95 7.99
N PRO A 217 -16.53 -6.03 8.51
CA PRO A 217 -17.68 -5.89 9.41
C PRO A 217 -17.38 -5.07 10.66
N LEU A 218 -16.18 -5.19 11.24
CA LEU A 218 -15.77 -4.41 12.41
C LEU A 218 -15.65 -2.92 12.05
N TYR A 219 -15.03 -2.62 10.90
CA TYR A 219 -14.91 -1.26 10.41
C TYR A 219 -16.27 -0.63 10.08
N LEU A 220 -17.16 -1.36 9.39
CA LEU A 220 -18.50 -0.88 9.08
C LEU A 220 -19.35 -0.70 10.33
N GLY A 221 -19.25 -1.64 11.29
CA GLY A 221 -19.89 -1.52 12.60
C GLY A 221 -19.44 -0.26 13.33
N ARG A 222 -18.14 0.04 13.33
CA ARG A 222 -17.59 1.29 13.88
C ARG A 222 -18.14 2.52 13.16
N LEU A 223 -18.21 2.53 11.83
CA LEU A 223 -18.79 3.65 11.07
C LEU A 223 -20.28 3.84 11.36
N MET A 224 -21.03 2.76 11.59
CA MET A 224 -22.46 2.82 11.93
C MET A 224 -22.71 3.28 13.37
N GLY A 225 -21.85 2.88 14.31
CA GLY A 225 -21.96 3.24 15.73
C GLY A 225 -21.43 4.65 16.04
N ASP A 226 -20.21 4.94 15.60
CA ASP A 226 -19.47 6.15 15.99
C ASP A 226 -19.37 7.20 14.87
N GLY A 227 -19.83 6.87 13.66
CA GLY A 227 -19.77 7.76 12.51
C GLY A 227 -18.41 7.78 11.79
N LEU A 228 -18.18 8.82 10.98
CA LEU A 228 -16.94 8.98 10.21
C LEU A 228 -15.74 9.21 11.13
N PRO A 229 -14.51 8.80 10.74
CA PRO A 229 -13.31 9.15 11.47
C PRO A 229 -13.12 10.66 11.56
N ASP A 230 -12.25 11.06 12.50
CA ASP A 230 -11.76 12.43 12.60
C ASP A 230 -11.29 12.92 11.24
N ILE A 231 -11.56 14.19 10.98
CA ILE A 231 -11.42 14.79 9.66
C ILE A 231 -10.02 14.56 9.04
N ASP A 232 -8.98 14.63 9.88
CA ASP A 232 -7.57 14.46 9.48
C ASP A 232 -7.19 13.01 9.15
N LEU A 233 -7.97 12.04 9.64
CA LEU A 233 -7.74 10.59 9.46
C LEU A 233 -8.59 9.98 8.35
N ARG A 234 -9.56 10.73 7.80
CA ARG A 234 -10.42 10.28 6.69
C ARG A 234 -9.67 9.80 5.45
N PRO A 235 -8.50 10.34 5.06
CA PRO A 235 -7.73 9.78 3.95
C PRO A 235 -7.39 8.30 4.16
N GLY A 236 -7.19 7.86 5.42
CA GLY A 236 -6.93 6.46 5.75
C GLY A 236 -8.08 5.51 5.39
N MET A 237 -9.29 6.01 5.14
CA MET A 237 -10.42 5.20 4.69
C MET A 237 -10.16 4.50 3.35
N PHE A 238 -9.32 5.08 2.48
CA PHE A 238 -8.96 4.48 1.20
C PHE A 238 -8.19 3.16 1.35
N ILE A 239 -7.60 2.85 2.51
CA ILE A 239 -6.90 1.57 2.73
C ILE A 239 -7.85 0.38 2.47
N SER A 240 -9.16 0.52 2.76
CA SER A 240 -10.17 -0.52 2.48
C SER A 240 -10.40 -0.80 0.99
N VAL A 241 -10.01 0.12 0.10
CA VAL A 241 -10.04 -0.10 -1.36
C VAL A 241 -8.97 -1.12 -1.78
N GLY A 242 -7.86 -1.14 -1.05
CA GLY A 242 -6.66 -1.90 -1.40
C GLY A 242 -6.91 -3.41 -1.54
N PRO A 243 -7.38 -4.13 -0.51
CA PRO A 243 -7.48 -5.59 -0.57
C PRO A 243 -8.28 -6.15 -1.75
N PRO A 244 -9.53 -5.71 -2.05
CA PRO A 244 -10.25 -6.21 -3.22
C PRO A 244 -9.55 -5.85 -4.54
N ALA A 245 -8.95 -4.66 -4.63
CA ALA A 245 -8.28 -4.20 -5.84
C ALA A 245 -6.99 -4.99 -6.14
N PHE A 246 -6.08 -5.10 -5.17
CA PHE A 246 -4.84 -5.87 -5.35
C PHE A 246 -5.12 -7.36 -5.55
N THR A 247 -6.18 -7.90 -4.94
CA THR A 247 -6.61 -9.29 -5.20
C THR A 247 -7.09 -9.47 -6.64
N SER A 248 -7.90 -8.54 -7.15
CA SER A 248 -8.37 -8.56 -8.55
C SER A 248 -7.20 -8.55 -9.54
N LEU A 249 -6.24 -7.65 -9.32
CA LEU A 249 -5.00 -7.58 -10.10
C LEU A 249 -4.20 -8.89 -10.03
N ALA A 250 -3.93 -9.38 -8.83
CA ALA A 250 -3.08 -10.54 -8.61
C ALA A 250 -3.67 -11.81 -9.24
N LEU A 251 -4.98 -12.04 -9.08
CA LEU A 251 -5.65 -13.20 -9.67
C LEU A 251 -5.56 -13.19 -11.19
N ILE A 252 -5.85 -12.06 -11.84
CA ILE A 252 -5.74 -11.95 -13.31
C ILE A 252 -4.29 -12.20 -13.75
N GLY A 253 -3.32 -11.51 -13.15
CA GLY A 253 -1.92 -11.63 -13.59
C GLY A 253 -1.35 -13.04 -13.37
N MET A 254 -1.64 -13.68 -12.24
CA MET A 254 -1.22 -15.06 -11.98
C MET A 254 -1.88 -16.07 -12.91
N ALA A 255 -3.17 -15.90 -13.24
CA ALA A 255 -3.86 -16.77 -14.19
C ALA A 255 -3.29 -16.64 -15.62
N ASN A 256 -2.87 -15.44 -16.01
CA ASN A 256 -2.20 -15.20 -17.29
C ASN A 256 -0.79 -15.80 -17.35
N ALA A 257 -0.14 -16.00 -16.20
CA ALA A 257 1.22 -16.53 -16.12
C ALA A 257 1.29 -18.08 -16.05
N LEU A 258 0.16 -18.80 -16.07
CA LEU A 258 0.15 -20.25 -15.91
C LEU A 258 0.97 -20.98 -17.01
N PRO A 259 1.83 -21.95 -16.66
CA PRO A 259 2.70 -22.62 -17.62
C PRO A 259 1.98 -23.76 -18.36
N ALA A 260 1.51 -23.52 -19.59
CA ALA A 260 0.74 -24.47 -20.40
C ALA A 260 1.36 -25.86 -20.57
N ASN A 261 2.68 -25.94 -20.68
CA ASN A 261 3.39 -27.20 -20.98
C ASN A 261 4.09 -27.80 -19.76
N TYR A 262 3.65 -27.51 -18.53
CA TYR A 262 4.31 -27.99 -17.31
C TYR A 262 3.34 -28.51 -16.25
N GLY A 263 3.71 -29.63 -15.61
CA GLY A 263 3.01 -30.19 -14.46
C GLY A 263 1.53 -30.47 -14.74
N PHE A 264 0.66 -30.03 -13.83
CA PHE A 264 -0.80 -30.20 -13.91
C PHE A 264 -1.40 -29.61 -15.19
N PHE A 265 -0.85 -28.50 -15.69
CA PHE A 265 -1.39 -27.77 -16.84
C PHE A 265 -1.05 -28.43 -18.19
N ALA A 266 0.03 -29.24 -18.24
CA ALA A 266 0.34 -30.04 -19.42
C ALA A 266 -0.68 -31.17 -19.63
N THR A 267 -1.22 -31.73 -18.55
CA THR A 267 -2.21 -32.82 -18.59
C THR A 267 -3.66 -32.32 -18.63
N HIS A 268 -3.90 -31.08 -18.21
CA HIS A 268 -5.23 -30.45 -18.17
C HIS A 268 -5.20 -29.08 -18.87
N PRO A 269 -5.08 -29.02 -20.21
CA PRO A 269 -4.93 -27.76 -20.93
C PRO A 269 -6.11 -26.81 -20.74
N LEU A 270 -7.34 -27.34 -20.61
CA LEU A 270 -8.55 -26.54 -20.32
C LEU A 270 -8.49 -25.82 -18.97
N ALA A 271 -7.65 -26.26 -18.02
CA ALA A 271 -7.56 -25.64 -16.70
C ALA A 271 -7.07 -24.19 -16.78
N ILE A 272 -6.26 -23.82 -17.77
CA ILE A 272 -5.77 -22.45 -17.95
C ILE A 272 -6.93 -21.52 -18.32
N GLU A 273 -7.72 -21.88 -19.33
CA GLU A 273 -8.87 -21.08 -19.77
C GLU A 273 -9.92 -20.94 -18.65
N ILE A 274 -10.17 -22.02 -17.91
CA ILE A 274 -11.07 -22.01 -16.76
C ILE A 274 -10.56 -21.05 -15.67
N LEU A 275 -9.28 -21.14 -15.29
CA LEU A 275 -8.71 -20.29 -14.25
C LEU A 275 -8.62 -18.82 -14.68
N GLN A 276 -8.34 -18.52 -15.94
CA GLN A 276 -8.38 -17.16 -16.48
C GLN A 276 -9.79 -16.59 -16.43
N THR A 277 -10.79 -17.37 -16.84
CA THR A 277 -12.21 -16.97 -16.77
C THR A 277 -12.63 -16.72 -15.32
N MET A 278 -12.31 -17.66 -14.41
CA MET A 278 -12.60 -17.51 -12.97
C MET A 278 -11.91 -16.30 -12.36
N ALA A 279 -10.64 -16.05 -12.72
CA ALA A 279 -9.90 -14.87 -12.26
C ALA A 279 -10.58 -13.57 -12.71
N LEU A 280 -11.01 -13.48 -13.97
CA LEU A 280 -11.71 -12.30 -14.49
C LEU A 280 -13.05 -12.05 -13.78
N PHE A 281 -13.88 -13.08 -13.63
CA PHE A 281 -15.17 -12.95 -12.94
C PHE A 281 -15.01 -12.60 -11.46
N THR A 282 -14.02 -13.22 -10.80
CA THR A 282 -13.70 -12.92 -9.39
C THR A 282 -13.16 -11.50 -9.24
N ALA A 283 -12.31 -11.03 -10.17
CA ALA A 283 -11.83 -9.66 -10.21
C ALA A 283 -12.98 -8.67 -10.38
N CYS A 284 -13.96 -8.92 -11.25
CA CYS A 284 -15.13 -8.06 -11.40
C CYS A 284 -16.00 -8.02 -10.13
N PHE A 285 -16.20 -9.18 -9.50
CA PHE A 285 -16.94 -9.30 -8.25
C PHE A 285 -16.28 -8.48 -7.12
N LEU A 286 -14.97 -8.60 -6.97
CA LEU A 286 -14.20 -7.86 -5.96
C LEU A 286 -14.06 -6.37 -6.31
N TRP A 287 -13.96 -6.02 -7.59
CA TRP A 287 -13.82 -4.64 -8.04
C TRP A 287 -14.97 -3.76 -7.57
N ALA A 288 -16.21 -4.27 -7.56
CA ALA A 288 -17.38 -3.54 -7.07
C ALA A 288 -17.26 -3.18 -5.58
N LEU A 289 -16.69 -4.07 -4.75
CA LEU A 289 -16.41 -3.79 -3.34
C LEU A 289 -15.37 -2.67 -3.20
N GLY A 290 -14.31 -2.71 -4.02
CA GLY A 290 -13.30 -1.65 -4.08
C GLY A 290 -13.89 -0.30 -4.48
N LEU A 291 -14.74 -0.29 -5.52
CA LEU A 291 -15.45 0.92 -5.97
C LEU A 291 -16.33 1.51 -4.86
N TRP A 292 -17.05 0.66 -4.14
CA TRP A 292 -17.93 1.13 -3.07
C TRP A 292 -17.14 1.79 -1.93
N PHE A 293 -16.05 1.16 -1.47
CA PHE A 293 -15.16 1.79 -0.48
C PHE A 293 -14.51 3.07 -1.01
N PHE A 294 -14.15 3.11 -2.29
CA PHE A 294 -13.61 4.30 -2.95
C PHE A 294 -14.62 5.46 -2.89
N CYS A 295 -15.88 5.22 -3.28
CA CYS A 295 -16.94 6.22 -3.26
C CYS A 295 -17.18 6.77 -1.84
N ILE A 296 -17.27 5.91 -0.83
CA ILE A 296 -17.44 6.34 0.56
C ILE A 296 -16.25 7.17 1.03
N SER A 297 -15.02 6.75 0.70
CA SER A 297 -13.80 7.47 1.08
C SER A 297 -13.72 8.85 0.42
N VAL A 298 -14.10 8.96 -0.86
CA VAL A 298 -14.20 10.23 -1.58
C VAL A 298 -15.21 11.16 -0.92
N ILE A 299 -16.44 10.70 -0.71
CA ILE A 299 -17.51 11.53 -0.10
C ILE A 299 -17.11 11.98 1.31
N SER A 300 -16.53 11.09 2.12
CA SER A 300 -16.03 11.39 3.46
C SER A 300 -14.94 12.48 3.44
N CYS A 301 -13.96 12.36 2.54
CA CYS A 301 -12.89 13.34 2.39
C CYS A 301 -13.40 14.68 1.85
N LEU A 302 -14.33 14.68 0.89
CA LEU A 302 -14.95 15.90 0.37
C LEU A 302 -15.72 16.67 1.45
N GLY A 303 -16.45 15.94 2.32
CA GLY A 303 -17.13 16.55 3.47
C GLY A 303 -16.19 17.18 4.50
N GLY A 304 -14.89 16.86 4.45
CA GLY A 304 -13.85 17.45 5.29
C GLY A 304 -12.88 18.38 4.55
N PHE A 305 -13.06 18.56 3.24
CA PHE A 305 -12.07 19.22 2.40
C PHE A 305 -11.85 20.68 2.82
N GLY A 306 -10.59 21.12 2.81
CA GLY A 306 -10.18 22.46 3.23
C GLY A 306 -10.03 22.66 4.75
N LYS A 307 -10.52 21.74 5.58
CA LYS A 307 -10.33 21.77 7.04
C LYS A 307 -9.31 20.74 7.55
N MET A 308 -8.99 19.74 6.75
CA MET A 308 -8.03 18.69 7.11
C MET A 308 -6.62 19.25 7.33
N ALA A 309 -6.01 18.91 8.47
CA ALA A 309 -4.59 19.01 8.68
C ALA A 309 -3.86 17.85 7.98
N PHE A 310 -2.62 18.12 7.56
CA PHE A 310 -1.81 17.11 6.91
C PHE A 310 -1.37 16.05 7.93
N HIS A 311 -1.53 14.79 7.54
CA HIS A 311 -1.06 13.62 8.27
C HIS A 311 -0.49 12.61 7.26
N LEU A 312 0.42 11.72 7.66
CA LEU A 312 1.05 10.76 6.74
C LEU A 312 0.03 9.79 6.10
N THR A 313 -1.12 9.60 6.75
CA THR A 313 -2.28 8.86 6.20
C THR A 313 -2.82 9.44 4.89
N TRP A 314 -2.50 10.69 4.53
CA TRP A 314 -2.86 11.28 3.23
C TRP A 314 -2.28 10.50 2.05
N TRP A 315 -1.18 9.75 2.24
CA TRP A 315 -0.65 8.85 1.22
C TRP A 315 -1.63 7.74 0.79
N ALA A 316 -2.67 7.47 1.58
CA ALA A 316 -3.77 6.59 1.18
C ALA A 316 -4.62 7.16 0.02
N PHE A 317 -4.52 8.45 -0.32
CA PHE A 317 -5.06 8.96 -1.59
C PHE A 317 -4.37 8.34 -2.81
N VAL A 318 -3.16 7.79 -2.66
CA VAL A 318 -2.36 7.26 -3.77
C VAL A 318 -2.34 5.73 -3.74
N PHE A 319 -1.73 5.10 -2.74
CA PHE A 319 -1.34 3.69 -2.83
C PHE A 319 -2.51 2.69 -3.04
N PRO A 320 -3.61 2.72 -2.26
CA PRO A 320 -4.77 1.87 -2.54
C PRO A 320 -5.40 2.13 -3.91
N ASN A 321 -5.41 3.39 -4.35
CA ASN A 321 -5.98 3.81 -5.63
C ASN A 321 -5.10 3.43 -6.83
N VAL A 322 -3.79 3.27 -6.63
CA VAL A 322 -2.90 2.61 -7.61
C VAL A 322 -3.41 1.21 -7.88
N GLY A 323 -3.60 0.39 -6.84
CA GLY A 323 -4.12 -0.98 -6.99
C GLY A 323 -5.48 -1.01 -7.69
N PHE A 324 -6.39 -0.11 -7.30
CA PHE A 324 -7.72 0.00 -7.90
C PHE A 324 -7.68 0.40 -9.38
N THR A 325 -6.79 1.32 -9.75
CA THR A 325 -6.59 1.74 -11.13
C THR A 325 -6.02 0.61 -11.97
N ILE A 326 -4.97 -0.07 -11.49
CA ILE A 326 -4.37 -1.20 -12.23
C ILE A 326 -5.38 -2.34 -12.37
N ALA A 327 -6.16 -2.66 -11.33
CA ALA A 327 -7.22 -3.67 -11.42
C ALA A 327 -8.25 -3.31 -12.51
N THR A 328 -8.67 -2.05 -12.58
CA THR A 328 -9.57 -1.55 -13.63
C THR A 328 -8.96 -1.71 -15.02
N ILE A 329 -7.68 -1.36 -15.17
CA ILE A 329 -6.94 -1.52 -16.42
C ILE A 329 -6.87 -2.99 -16.83
N GLN A 330 -6.53 -3.90 -15.91
CA GLN A 330 -6.43 -5.33 -16.19
C GLN A 330 -7.77 -5.93 -16.60
N ILE A 331 -8.86 -5.57 -15.90
CA ILE A 331 -10.22 -5.95 -16.31
C ILE A 331 -10.53 -5.44 -17.73
N GLY A 332 -10.17 -4.19 -18.02
CA GLY A 332 -10.32 -3.61 -19.37
C GLY A 332 -9.54 -4.34 -20.45
N LYS A 333 -8.29 -4.75 -20.15
CA LYS A 333 -7.45 -5.58 -21.05
C LYS A 333 -8.11 -6.94 -21.30
N GLN A 334 -8.61 -7.60 -20.26
CA GLN A 334 -9.25 -8.93 -20.36
C GLN A 334 -10.56 -8.91 -21.15
N PHE A 335 -11.41 -7.89 -20.94
CA PHE A 335 -12.62 -7.71 -21.75
C PHE A 335 -12.36 -7.08 -23.12
N GLN A 336 -11.10 -6.73 -23.44
CA GLN A 336 -10.73 -6.00 -24.65
C GLN A 336 -11.55 -4.71 -24.84
N SER A 337 -11.92 -4.05 -23.73
CA SER A 337 -12.84 -2.92 -23.72
C SER A 337 -12.09 -1.58 -23.69
N GLN A 338 -12.09 -0.88 -24.83
CA GLN A 338 -11.48 0.46 -24.93
C GLN A 338 -12.10 1.47 -23.97
N GLY A 339 -13.40 1.38 -23.70
CA GLY A 339 -14.07 2.26 -22.73
C GLY A 339 -13.48 2.13 -21.32
N ILE A 340 -13.27 0.90 -20.85
CA ILE A 340 -12.66 0.63 -19.54
C ILE A 340 -11.19 1.07 -19.52
N LEU A 341 -10.46 0.90 -20.63
CA LEU A 341 -9.07 1.34 -20.74
C LEU A 341 -8.95 2.87 -20.64
N TRP A 342 -9.85 3.64 -21.26
CA TRP A 342 -9.88 5.10 -21.12
C TRP A 342 -10.22 5.55 -19.70
N VAL A 343 -11.13 4.85 -19.02
CA VAL A 343 -11.37 5.05 -17.58
C VAL A 343 -10.08 4.81 -16.78
N GLY A 344 -9.35 3.74 -17.08
CA GLY A 344 -8.05 3.44 -16.47
C GLY A 344 -7.00 4.55 -16.67
N SER A 345 -6.91 5.11 -17.88
CA SER A 345 -6.03 6.26 -18.16
C SER A 345 -6.46 7.51 -17.37
N ALA A 346 -7.76 7.82 -17.31
CA ALA A 346 -8.27 8.94 -16.53
C ALA A 346 -7.97 8.79 -15.03
N MET A 347 -8.19 7.59 -14.47
CA MET A 347 -7.83 7.26 -13.10
C MET A 347 -6.32 7.40 -12.85
N THR A 348 -5.47 7.02 -13.82
CA THR A 348 -4.02 7.21 -13.72
C THR A 348 -3.65 8.68 -13.56
N VAL A 349 -4.24 9.56 -14.38
CA VAL A 349 -4.03 11.01 -14.27
C VAL A 349 -4.46 11.53 -12.90
N LEU A 350 -5.61 11.09 -12.38
CA LEU A 350 -6.08 11.48 -11.05
C LEU A 350 -5.13 11.02 -9.94
N VAL A 351 -4.57 9.81 -10.02
CA VAL A 351 -3.60 9.31 -9.04
C VAL A 351 -2.29 10.11 -9.11
N VAL A 352 -1.82 10.48 -10.31
CA VAL A 352 -0.65 11.37 -10.47
C VAL A 352 -0.91 12.74 -9.82
N VAL A 353 -2.07 13.35 -10.07
CA VAL A 353 -2.46 14.63 -9.45
C VAL A 353 -2.53 14.51 -7.93
N ALA A 354 -3.10 13.43 -7.41
CA ALA A 354 -3.16 13.16 -5.98
C ALA A 354 -1.75 13.01 -5.38
N TRP A 355 -0.83 12.30 -6.05
CA TRP A 355 0.55 12.17 -5.59
C TRP A 355 1.25 13.53 -5.51
N ILE A 356 1.13 14.38 -6.55
CA ILE A 356 1.72 15.72 -6.56
C ILE A 356 1.14 16.58 -5.43
N PHE A 357 -0.17 16.53 -5.22
CA PHE A 357 -0.85 17.26 -4.16
C PHE A 357 -0.39 16.84 -2.76
N VAL A 358 -0.31 15.53 -2.50
CA VAL A 358 0.13 14.99 -1.20
C VAL A 358 1.61 15.29 -0.98
N PHE A 359 2.45 15.14 -2.00
CA PHE A 359 3.88 15.47 -1.92
C PHE A 359 4.11 16.96 -1.61
N ALA A 360 3.43 17.87 -2.30
CA ALA A 360 3.52 19.31 -2.02
C ALA A 360 3.03 19.64 -0.59
N SER A 361 2.01 18.93 -0.10
CA SER A 361 1.49 19.09 1.26
C SER A 361 2.46 18.55 2.30
N LEU A 362 3.13 17.44 2.03
CA LEU A 362 4.19 16.86 2.86
C LEU A 362 5.35 17.84 3.02
N VAL A 363 5.90 18.35 1.91
CA VAL A 363 7.00 19.34 1.93
C VAL A 363 6.60 20.58 2.72
N ARG A 364 5.39 21.10 2.49
CA ARG A 364 4.85 22.24 3.25
C ARG A 364 4.72 21.94 4.74
N ALA A 365 4.29 20.73 5.12
CA ALA A 365 4.12 20.33 6.52
C ALA A 365 5.47 20.24 7.23
N VAL A 366 6.51 19.66 6.59
CA VAL A 366 7.88 19.65 7.11
C VAL A 366 8.41 21.08 7.30
N CYS A 367 8.28 21.93 6.27
CA CYS A 367 8.78 23.31 6.33
C CYS A 367 8.05 24.16 7.38
N ARG A 368 6.78 23.86 7.68
CA ARG A 368 5.97 24.57 8.69
C ARG A 368 5.96 23.88 10.07
N HIS A 369 6.83 22.90 10.30
CA HIS A 369 6.95 22.17 11.57
C HIS A 369 5.62 21.56 12.05
N LYS A 370 4.82 21.06 11.09
CA LYS A 370 3.53 20.39 11.37
C LYS A 370 3.64 18.88 11.56
N ILE A 371 4.78 18.31 11.19
CA ILE A 371 5.19 16.90 11.33
C ILE A 371 6.68 16.87 11.72
N LEU A 372 7.16 15.74 12.25
CA LEU A 372 8.45 15.58 12.93
C LEU A 372 8.57 16.51 14.14
N TRP A 373 7.52 16.57 14.95
CA TRP A 373 7.39 17.50 16.08
C TRP A 373 6.59 16.87 17.23
N PRO A 374 6.89 17.18 18.49
CA PRO A 374 6.15 16.66 19.64
C PRO A 374 4.64 16.83 19.52
N GLY A 375 3.90 15.74 19.76
CA GLY A 375 2.44 15.72 19.77
C GLY A 375 1.75 15.80 18.40
N ARG A 376 2.47 15.52 17.29
CA ARG A 376 1.92 15.67 15.92
C ARG A 376 1.78 14.37 15.13
N ASP A 377 2.72 13.45 15.24
CA ASP A 377 2.76 12.22 14.44
C ASP A 377 2.17 11.03 15.20
N GLU A 378 2.36 9.80 14.72
CA GLU A 378 1.79 8.59 15.33
C GLU A 378 2.33 8.30 16.74
N ASP A 379 3.42 8.95 17.13
CA ASP A 379 4.07 8.95 18.44
C ASP A 379 3.59 10.09 19.36
N LYS A 380 2.50 10.78 19.01
CA LYS A 380 1.99 11.96 19.75
C LYS A 380 1.76 11.76 21.26
N ASP A 381 1.66 10.51 21.71
CA ASP A 381 1.43 10.12 23.11
C ASP A 381 2.75 9.78 23.85
N GLU A 382 3.92 9.83 23.18
CA GLU A 382 5.28 9.78 23.76
C GLU A 382 5.79 11.17 24.16
#